data_AF-A0A4R7TC55-F1
#
_entry.id   AF-A0A4R7TC55-F1
#
_cell.length_a   1.000
_cell.length_b   1.000
_cell.length_c   1.000
_cell.angle_alpha   90.00
_cell.angle_beta   90.00
_cell.angle_gamma   90.00
#
_symmetry.space_group_name_H-M   'P 1'
#
loop_
_entity.id
_entity.type
_entity.pdbx_description
1 polymer ?
#
loop_
_entity_poly.entity_id
_entity_poly.type
_entity_poly.pdbx_seq_one_letter_code
_entity_poly.pdbx_strand_id
1 'polypeptide(L)'
;MNEIEIAEARAGEVEFKLAWQDTSGGLEGTLEAVNICEHPVRLTGKPGLMPLGADGEPLDAIGAVSLEARLPGYVVLSPGERAIAPVGWAGWDGPPASGAFIVSWDGGQTEVRPAGPVQPQRTGPATNLWSSWFATAE
;
A
#
# COMPACT_ATOMS: atom_id res chain seq x y z
N MET A 1 -32.84 13.53 0.49
CA MET A 1 -31.90 13.09 -0.55
C MET A 1 -31.08 12.01 0.10
N ASN A 2 -31.36 10.74 -0.18
CA ASN A 2 -30.59 9.64 0.41
C ASN A 2 -29.20 9.71 -0.22
N GLU A 3 -28.20 10.06 0.56
CA GLU A 3 -26.81 9.80 0.19
C GLU A 3 -26.68 8.29 0.02
N ILE A 4 -26.36 7.85 -1.19
CA ILE A 4 -25.96 6.46 -1.41
C ILE A 4 -24.63 6.33 -0.69
N GLU A 5 -24.62 5.69 0.47
CA GLU A 5 -23.40 5.41 1.21
C GLU A 5 -22.58 4.42 0.39
N ILE A 6 -21.45 4.87 -0.15
CA ILE A 6 -20.52 4.03 -0.89
C ILE A 6 -19.78 3.16 0.14
N ALA A 7 -19.87 1.84 -0.04
CA ALA A 7 -19.28 0.86 0.85
C ALA A 7 -17.75 0.82 0.73
N GLU A 8 -17.09 0.51 1.85
CA GLU A 8 -15.65 0.22 1.88
C GLU A 8 -15.35 -1.01 0.99
N ALA A 9 -14.32 -0.89 0.15
CA ALA A 9 -13.88 -2.00 -0.70
C ALA A 9 -13.48 -3.20 0.16
N ARG A 10 -13.95 -4.39 -0.17
CA ARG A 10 -13.56 -5.64 0.49
C ARG A 10 -12.39 -6.30 -0.24
N ALA A 11 -11.76 -7.25 0.44
CA ALA A 11 -10.80 -8.13 -0.21
C ALA A 11 -11.48 -8.84 -1.41
N GLY A 12 -10.88 -8.73 -2.60
CA GLY A 12 -11.44 -9.25 -3.86
C GLY A 12 -12.27 -8.26 -4.67
N GLU A 13 -12.57 -7.06 -4.14
CA GLU A 13 -13.23 -5.98 -4.90
C GLU A 13 -12.22 -4.96 -5.45
N VAL A 14 -11.00 -4.97 -4.91
CA VAL A 14 -9.88 -4.13 -5.32
C VAL A 14 -8.65 -4.99 -5.59
N GLU A 15 -7.97 -4.71 -6.70
CA GLU A 15 -6.66 -5.27 -7.04
C GLU A 15 -5.57 -4.24 -6.69
N PHE A 16 -4.48 -4.69 -6.07
CA PHE A 16 -3.35 -3.83 -5.73
C PHE A 16 -2.10 -4.20 -6.53
N LYS A 17 -1.38 -3.18 -7.00
CA LYS A 17 -0.07 -3.32 -7.66
C LYS A 17 0.94 -2.41 -6.98
N LEU A 18 2.01 -3.02 -6.47
CA LEU A 18 3.10 -2.31 -5.83
C LEU A 18 4.30 -2.25 -6.79
N ALA A 19 4.89 -1.08 -6.96
CA ALA A 19 6.11 -0.91 -7.75
C ALA A 19 7.15 -0.12 -6.95
N TRP A 20 8.35 -0.67 -6.87
CA TRP A 20 9.50 -0.06 -6.20
C TRP A 20 10.54 0.43 -7.19
N GLN A 21 11.22 1.50 -6.82
CA GLN A 21 12.41 2.01 -7.44
C GLN A 21 13.50 2.18 -6.37
N ASP A 22 14.73 1.83 -6.71
CA ASP A 22 15.87 2.10 -5.85
C ASP A 22 16.09 3.61 -5.73
N THR A 23 16.33 4.06 -4.50
CA THR A 23 16.88 5.40 -4.22
C THR A 23 18.31 5.26 -3.66
N SER A 24 18.82 6.28 -2.98
CA SER A 24 20.15 6.26 -2.34
C SER A 24 20.18 5.33 -1.10
N GLY A 25 19.99 4.02 -1.32
CA GLY A 25 20.00 2.97 -0.29
C GLY A 25 18.61 2.54 0.21
N GLY A 26 17.56 3.32 -0.08
CA GLY A 26 16.16 2.99 0.22
C GLY A 26 15.35 2.62 -1.01
N LEU A 27 14.05 2.46 -0.82
CA LEU A 27 13.06 2.29 -1.88
C LEU A 27 12.01 3.40 -1.82
N GLU A 28 11.61 3.90 -2.99
CA GLU A 28 10.41 4.71 -3.18
C GLU A 28 9.53 4.05 -4.23
N GLY A 29 8.21 4.21 -4.12
CA GLY A 29 7.30 3.45 -4.94
C GLY A 29 5.89 3.98 -4.97
N THR A 30 5.06 3.25 -5.71
CA THR A 30 3.64 3.50 -5.83
C THR A 30 2.86 2.23 -5.53
N LEU A 31 1.79 2.39 -4.74
CA LEU A 31 0.75 1.39 -4.59
C LEU A 31 -0.46 1.86 -5.39
N GLU A 32 -0.73 1.18 -6.50
CA GLU A 32 -1.93 1.35 -7.30
C GLU A 32 -3.03 0.43 -6.76
N ALA A 33 -4.24 0.96 -6.64
CA ALA A 33 -5.47 0.25 -6.29
C ALA A 33 -6.45 0.40 -7.45
N VAL A 34 -7.00 -0.71 -7.95
CA VAL A 34 -7.97 -0.72 -9.06
C VAL A 34 -9.27 -1.35 -8.58
N ASN A 35 -10.40 -0.65 -8.76
CA ASN A 35 -11.71 -1.25 -8.51
C ASN A 35 -12.01 -2.29 -9.62
N ILE A 36 -12.13 -3.56 -9.22
CA ILE A 36 -12.39 -4.69 -10.12
C ILE A 36 -13.83 -5.22 -10.03
N CYS A 37 -14.70 -4.59 -9.24
CA CYS A 37 -16.11 -4.95 -9.15
C CYS A 37 -17.00 -4.06 -10.03
N GLU A 38 -18.30 -4.37 -10.09
CA GLU A 38 -19.28 -3.69 -10.96
C GLU A 38 -19.96 -2.49 -10.27
N HIS A 39 -19.56 -2.12 -9.06
CA HIS A 39 -20.11 -1.00 -8.31
C HIS A 39 -19.01 -0.07 -7.75
N PRO A 40 -19.35 1.20 -7.45
CA PRO A 40 -18.43 2.09 -6.76
C PRO A 40 -18.03 1.52 -5.39
N VAL A 41 -16.78 1.73 -5.01
CA VAL A 41 -16.25 1.41 -3.68
C VAL A 41 -15.46 2.59 -3.14
N ARG A 42 -15.32 2.68 -1.82
CA ARG A 42 -14.42 3.63 -1.18
C ARG A 42 -13.18 2.92 -0.65
N LEU A 43 -12.06 3.64 -0.66
CA LEU A 43 -10.84 3.27 0.06
C LEU A 43 -10.57 4.34 1.11
N THR A 44 -10.77 3.99 2.37
CA THR A 44 -10.55 4.88 3.51
C THR A 44 -9.11 4.81 3.99
N GLY A 45 -8.56 5.96 4.37
CA GLY A 45 -7.26 6.00 5.02
C GLY A 45 -6.07 5.88 4.07
N LYS A 46 -4.93 5.56 4.68
CA LYS A 46 -3.66 5.24 4.02
C LYS A 46 -3.48 3.72 4.05
N PRO A 47 -2.94 3.11 2.99
CA PRO A 47 -2.70 1.68 2.98
C PRO A 47 -1.60 1.34 4.00
N GLY A 48 -1.81 0.27 4.76
CA GLY A 48 -0.72 -0.39 5.46
C GLY A 48 0.07 -1.27 4.49
N LEU A 49 1.36 -1.40 4.77
CA LEU A 49 2.29 -2.20 4.00
C LEU A 49 3.22 -2.93 4.97
N MET A 50 3.36 -4.24 4.79
CA MET A 50 4.16 -5.10 5.63
C MET A 50 4.94 -6.10 4.78
N PRO A 51 6.27 -6.05 4.74
CA PRO A 51 7.06 -7.03 3.99
C PRO A 51 7.06 -8.39 4.73
N LEU A 52 7.08 -9.48 3.96
CA LEU A 52 7.16 -10.83 4.49
C LEU A 52 8.59 -11.38 4.40
N GLY A 53 9.00 -12.15 5.41
CA GLY A 53 10.24 -12.91 5.43
C GLY A 53 10.18 -14.13 4.52
N ALA A 54 11.32 -14.80 4.35
CA ALA A 54 11.43 -16.04 3.57
C ALA A 54 10.62 -17.22 4.15
N ASP A 55 10.28 -17.15 5.44
CA ASP A 55 9.40 -18.06 6.16
C ASP A 55 7.90 -17.73 5.99
N GLY A 56 7.57 -16.62 5.34
CA GLY A 56 6.20 -16.14 5.16
C GLY A 56 5.67 -15.31 6.33
N GLU A 57 6.47 -15.09 7.38
CA GLU A 57 6.07 -14.29 8.53
C GLU A 57 6.31 -12.79 8.28
N PRO A 58 5.50 -11.90 8.87
CA PRO A 58 5.73 -10.46 8.82
C PRO A 58 7.11 -10.06 9.36
N LEU A 59 7.83 -9.22 8.62
CA LEU A 59 9.05 -8.59 9.11
C LEU A 59 8.70 -7.35 9.93
N ASP A 60 9.47 -7.07 10.98
CA ASP A 60 9.33 -5.88 11.85
C ASP A 60 9.76 -4.56 11.17
N ALA A 61 9.52 -4.41 9.87
CA ALA A 61 9.62 -3.13 9.19
C ALA A 61 8.44 -2.25 9.63
N ILE A 62 8.65 -1.45 10.67
CA ILE A 62 7.60 -0.63 11.28
C ILE A 62 7.01 0.31 10.21
N GLY A 63 5.71 0.15 9.95
CA GLY A 63 4.94 1.07 9.12
C GLY A 63 4.69 2.38 9.86
N ALA A 64 5.36 3.46 9.46
CA ALA A 64 5.02 4.82 9.88
C ALA A 64 4.01 5.41 8.89
N VAL A 65 2.76 5.47 9.32
CA VAL A 65 1.71 6.21 8.62
C VAL A 65 1.84 7.68 9.02
N SER A 66 2.17 8.58 8.08
CA SER A 66 2.29 10.01 8.41
C SER A 66 0.93 10.57 8.84
N LEU A 67 0.89 11.36 9.92
CA LEU A 67 -0.34 11.92 10.52
C LEU A 67 -0.94 13.10 9.73
N GLU A 68 -0.79 13.09 8.40
CA GLU A 68 -1.33 14.13 7.52
C GLU A 68 -2.85 14.08 7.50
N ALA A 69 -3.50 15.18 7.88
CA ALA A 69 -4.95 15.31 7.76
C ALA A 69 -5.36 15.41 6.29
N ARG A 70 -6.40 14.65 5.90
CA ARG A 70 -7.07 14.77 4.60
C ARG A 70 -8.59 14.74 4.78
N LEU A 71 -9.29 15.60 4.04
CA LEU A 71 -10.74 15.71 4.04
C LEU A 71 -11.26 15.79 2.59
N PRO A 72 -12.06 14.81 2.10
CA PRO A 72 -12.43 13.57 2.78
C PRO A 72 -11.23 12.63 2.97
N GLY A 73 -11.25 11.84 4.05
CA GLY A 73 -10.22 10.84 4.37
C GLY A 73 -10.35 9.53 3.57
N TYR A 74 -10.91 9.60 2.36
CA TYR A 74 -11.12 8.46 1.48
C TYR A 74 -11.10 8.91 0.01
N VAL A 75 -10.93 7.95 -0.89
CA VAL A 75 -11.25 8.09 -2.32
C VAL A 75 -12.40 7.18 -2.68
N VAL A 76 -13.19 7.56 -3.68
CA VAL A 76 -14.20 6.72 -4.31
C VAL A 76 -13.65 6.27 -5.65
N LEU A 77 -13.77 4.98 -5.95
CA LEU A 77 -13.39 4.40 -7.22
C LEU A 77 -14.63 3.83 -7.90
N SER A 78 -14.95 4.34 -9.09
CA SER A 78 -15.90 3.73 -10.01
C SER A 78 -15.34 2.41 -10.57
N PRO A 79 -16.16 1.53 -11.15
CA PRO A 79 -15.68 0.30 -11.79
C PRO A 79 -14.55 0.58 -12.79
N GLY A 80 -13.39 -0.08 -12.61
CA GLY A 80 -12.18 0.10 -13.43
C GLY A 80 -11.35 1.35 -13.12
N GLU A 81 -11.81 2.22 -12.22
CA GLU A 81 -11.06 3.40 -11.79
C GLU A 81 -9.89 3.02 -10.88
N ARG A 82 -8.86 3.87 -10.89
CA ARG A 82 -7.59 3.62 -10.21
C ARG A 82 -7.28 4.72 -9.22
N ALA A 83 -6.68 4.37 -8.10
CA ALA A 83 -6.02 5.31 -7.20
C ALA A 83 -4.57 4.91 -6.94
N ILE A 84 -3.72 5.89 -6.68
CA ILE A 84 -2.30 5.70 -6.39
C ILE A 84 -1.97 6.31 -5.03
N ALA A 85 -1.24 5.58 -4.21
CA ALA A 85 -0.61 6.07 -2.99
C ALA A 85 0.92 5.98 -3.12
N PRO A 86 1.65 7.09 -2.96
CA PRO A 86 3.10 7.05 -2.77
C PRO A 86 3.48 6.26 -1.52
N VAL A 87 4.54 5.47 -1.62
CA VAL A 87 5.04 4.60 -0.55
C VAL A 87 6.57 4.62 -0.54
N GLY A 88 7.18 4.26 0.59
CA GLY A 88 8.63 4.19 0.70
C GLY A 88 9.12 3.27 1.80
N TRP A 89 10.36 2.83 1.69
CA TRP A 89 11.05 2.01 2.67
C TRP A 89 12.50 2.44 2.73
N ALA A 90 12.87 3.23 3.74
CA ALA A 90 14.12 3.99 3.70
C ALA A 90 15.39 3.16 3.98
N GLY A 91 15.27 1.96 4.54
CA GLY A 91 16.41 1.15 4.98
C GLY A 91 16.00 -0.08 5.78
N TRP A 92 16.80 -1.15 5.65
CA TRP A 92 16.54 -2.44 6.28
C TRP A 92 17.84 -3.20 6.59
N ASP A 93 18.07 -3.52 7.87
CA ASP A 93 19.18 -4.37 8.35
C ASP A 93 18.73 -5.75 8.85
N GLY A 94 17.43 -6.04 8.83
CA GLY A 94 16.86 -7.31 9.27
C GLY A 94 17.00 -8.48 8.27
N PRO A 95 16.28 -9.60 8.51
CA PRO A 95 16.29 -10.76 7.64
C PRO A 95 15.84 -10.44 6.20
N PRO A 96 16.29 -11.21 5.18
CA PRO A 96 15.86 -10.99 3.81
C PRO A 96 14.35 -11.05 3.62
N ALA A 97 13.78 -10.11 2.86
CA ALA A 97 12.40 -10.13 2.43
C ALA A 97 12.20 -11.18 1.33
N SER A 98 11.04 -11.84 1.30
CA SER A 98 10.68 -12.83 0.29
C SER A 98 10.28 -12.22 -1.06
N GLY A 99 10.13 -10.90 -1.13
CA GLY A 99 9.51 -10.23 -2.26
C GLY A 99 7.99 -10.37 -2.29
N ALA A 100 7.36 -10.61 -1.14
CA ALA A 100 5.93 -10.51 -0.93
C ALA A 100 5.63 -9.49 0.16
N PHE A 101 4.50 -8.79 0.03
CA PHE A 101 4.04 -7.77 0.95
C PHE A 101 2.56 -7.98 1.26
N ILE A 102 2.17 -7.80 2.51
CA ILE A 102 0.77 -7.61 2.88
C ILE A 102 0.43 -6.13 2.72
N VAL A 103 -0.60 -5.86 1.91
CA VAL A 103 -1.28 -4.58 1.82
C VAL A 103 -2.53 -4.66 2.68
N SER A 104 -2.75 -3.69 3.58
CA SER A 104 -3.93 -3.62 4.42
C SER A 104 -4.67 -2.29 4.28
N TRP A 105 -5.99 -2.32 4.40
CA TRP A 105 -6.88 -1.15 4.42
C TRP A 105 -8.09 -1.47 5.31
N ASP A 106 -9.00 -0.52 5.51
CA ASP A 106 -10.13 -0.69 6.45
C ASP A 106 -11.06 -1.87 6.09
N GLY A 107 -11.14 -2.23 4.81
CA GLY A 107 -11.98 -3.32 4.33
C GLY A 107 -11.28 -4.68 4.20
N GLY A 108 -9.98 -4.78 4.49
CA GLY A 108 -9.27 -6.05 4.48
C GLY A 108 -7.77 -5.96 4.24
N GLN A 109 -7.20 -7.09 3.82
CA GLN A 109 -5.80 -7.19 3.43
C GLN A 109 -5.62 -8.15 2.26
N THR A 110 -4.54 -7.98 1.50
CA THR A 110 -4.13 -8.90 0.44
C THR A 110 -2.61 -8.99 0.35
N GLU A 111 -2.11 -10.12 -0.11
CA GLU A 111 -0.70 -10.26 -0.49
C GLU A 111 -0.50 -9.68 -1.90
N VAL A 112 0.61 -8.98 -2.10
CA VAL A 112 1.10 -8.54 -3.42
C VAL A 112 2.57 -8.88 -3.59
N ARG A 113 2.98 -9.10 -4.84
CA ARG A 113 4.38 -9.18 -5.23
C ARG A 113 4.73 -7.91 -6.00
N PRO A 114 5.66 -7.09 -5.50
CA PRO A 114 5.98 -5.84 -6.16
C PRO A 114 6.79 -6.06 -7.43
N ALA A 115 6.67 -5.12 -8.36
CA ALA A 115 7.67 -4.91 -9.39
C ALA A 115 8.87 -4.14 -8.82
N GLY A 116 10.08 -4.42 -9.32
CA GLY A 116 11.31 -3.75 -8.87
C GLY A 116 12.01 -4.48 -7.71
N PRO A 117 12.88 -3.77 -6.96
CA PRO A 117 13.60 -4.35 -5.83
C PRO A 117 12.67 -4.84 -4.71
N VAL A 118 13.08 -5.90 -4.03
CA VAL A 118 12.27 -6.54 -2.97
C VAL A 118 12.53 -5.97 -1.57
N GLN A 119 13.64 -5.25 -1.38
CA GLN A 119 14.02 -4.60 -0.13
C GLN A 119 15.09 -3.52 -0.37
N PRO A 120 15.27 -2.56 0.55
CA PRO A 120 16.39 -1.62 0.56
C PRO A 120 17.75 -2.31 0.56
N GLN A 121 18.78 -1.56 0.17
CA GLN A 121 20.16 -2.03 0.33
C GLN A 121 20.48 -2.16 1.82
N ARG A 122 21.19 -3.22 2.20
CA ARG A 122 21.47 -3.59 3.60
C ARG A 122 22.54 -2.71 4.26
N THR A 123 22.49 -1.41 4.02
CA THR A 123 23.49 -0.42 4.46
C THR A 123 22.80 0.70 5.23
N GLY A 124 22.18 0.39 6.37
CA GLY A 124 21.54 1.37 7.24
C GLY A 124 20.72 0.70 8.33
N PRO A 125 20.38 1.39 9.43
CA PRO A 125 19.48 0.84 10.44
C PRO A 125 18.13 0.50 9.81
N ALA A 126 17.39 -0.46 10.37
CA ALA A 126 15.97 -0.60 10.07
C ALA A 126 15.29 0.77 10.24
N THR A 127 14.67 1.25 9.17
CA THR A 127 13.88 2.49 9.18
C THR A 127 12.47 2.19 8.72
N ASN A 128 11.60 3.19 8.90
CA ASN A 128 10.19 3.00 8.70
C ASN A 128 9.86 2.76 7.22
N LEU A 129 8.98 1.79 7.00
CA LEU A 129 8.17 1.74 5.80
C LEU A 129 7.07 2.80 5.96
N TRP A 130 6.69 3.50 4.90
CA TRP A 130 5.65 4.53 4.97
C TRP A 130 4.73 4.50 3.74
N SER A 131 3.54 5.05 3.92
CA SER A 131 2.57 5.28 2.87
C SER A 131 1.93 6.66 3.01
N SER A 132 1.47 7.20 1.87
CA SER A 132 0.66 8.40 1.82
C SER A 132 -0.78 8.08 1.42
N TRP A 133 -1.60 9.10 1.28
CA TRP A 133 -3.01 8.97 0.91
C TRP A 133 -3.18 8.51 -0.54
N PHE A 134 -4.20 7.70 -0.80
CA PHE A 134 -4.65 7.42 -2.16
C PHE A 134 -5.15 8.67 -2.86
N ALA A 135 -4.73 8.92 -4.10
CA ALA A 135 -5.32 9.91 -4.99
C ALA A 135 -5.81 9.21 -6.26
N THR A 136 -6.97 9.58 -6.78
CA THR A 136 -7.47 9.05 -8.06
C THR A 136 -6.46 9.38 -9.16
N ALA A 137 -6.12 8.37 -9.98
CA ALA A 137 -5.22 8.52 -11.10
C ALA A 137 -6.02 8.92 -12.34
N GLU A 138 -5.54 9.93 -13.07
CA GLU A 138 -6.11 10.35 -14.36
C GLU A 138 -5.92 9.28 -15.47
#